data_AF-A0AAJ2R7T6-F1
#
_entry.id   AF-A0AAJ2R7T6-F1
#
_cell.length_a   1.000
_cell.length_b   1.000
_cell.length_c   1.000
_cell.angle_alpha   90.00
_cell.angle_beta   90.00
_cell.angle_gamma   90.00
#
_symmetry.space_group_name_H-M   'P 1'
#
loop_
_entity.id
_entity.type
_entity.pdbx_description
1 polymer ?
#
loop_
_entity_poly.entity_id
_entity_poly.type
_entity_poly.pdbx_seq_one_letter_code
_entity_poly.pdbx_strand_id
1 'polypeptide(L)' 'MAKPFRWTRAKYKRARHLTRLFGGLLNWRSEVPVLVRRYQELEEQYPNYRDPLLTPLRYRAALRFDDVPF' A
#
# COMPACT_ATOMS: atom_id res chain seq x y z
N MET A 1 -13.25 -19.21 8.99
CA MET A 1 -12.60 -18.84 7.71
C MET A 1 -12.03 -17.44 7.85
N ALA A 2 -10.71 -17.26 7.67
CA ALA A 2 -10.10 -15.93 7.69
C ALA A 2 -10.57 -15.14 6.46
N LYS A 3 -10.99 -13.89 6.62
CA LYS A 3 -11.36 -13.02 5.50
C LYS A 3 -10.11 -12.77 4.64
N PRO A 4 -10.18 -12.90 3.30
CA PRO A 4 -9.03 -12.61 2.44
C PRO A 4 -8.60 -11.15 2.65
N PHE A 5 -7.29 -10.94 2.73
CA PHE A 5 -6.76 -9.60 2.89
C PHE A 5 -7.09 -8.80 1.63
N ARG A 6 -7.90 -7.76 1.81
CA ARG A 6 -8.22 -6.80 0.76
C ARG A 6 -7.48 -5.49 1.00
N TRP A 7 -6.82 -5.01 -0.03
CA TRP A 7 -6.24 -3.67 -0.08
C TRP A 7 -7.35 -2.64 -0.18
N THR A 8 -7.44 -1.79 0.84
CA THR A 8 -8.28 -0.60 0.82
C THR A 8 -7.39 0.63 0.80
N ARG A 9 -7.90 1.77 0.34
CA ARG A 9 -7.16 3.03 0.32
C ARG A 9 -6.58 3.40 1.68
N ALA A 10 -7.35 3.21 2.75
CA ALA A 10 -6.89 3.49 4.11
C ALA A 10 -5.69 2.61 4.50
N LYS A 11 -5.75 1.30 4.18
CA LYS A 11 -4.64 0.37 4.40
C LYS A 11 -3.42 0.74 3.56
N TYR A 12 -3.60 1.06 2.29
CA TYR A 12 -2.51 1.43 1.38
C TYR A 12 -1.82 2.73 1.83
N LYS A 13 -2.59 3.78 2.17
CA LYS A 13 -2.04 5.03 2.70
C LYS A 13 -1.28 4.80 4.00
N ARG A 14 -1.83 3.96 4.89
CA ARG A 14 -1.17 3.58 6.13
C ARG A 14 0.12 2.80 5.86
N ALA A 15 0.10 1.85 4.93
CA ALA A 15 1.27 1.08 4.55
C ALA A 15 2.38 1.96 3.98
N ARG A 16 2.06 2.87 3.04
CA ARG A 16 2.99 3.86 2.48
C ARG A 16 3.56 4.82 3.53
N HIS A 17 2.75 5.22 4.50
CA HIS A 17 3.23 6.04 5.60
C HIS A 17 4.20 5.26 6.50
N LEU A 18 3.86 4.00 6.81
CA LEU A 18 4.72 3.12 7.59
C LEU A 18 6.02 2.81 6.85
N THR A 19 6.03 2.51 5.55
CA THR A 19 7.29 2.31 4.81
C THR A 19 8.21 3.52 4.87
N ARG A 20 7.70 4.75 4.87
CA ARG A 20 8.53 5.95 5.08
C ARG A 20 9.11 6.04 6.49
N LEU A 21 8.32 5.70 7.50
CA LEU A 21 8.77 5.70 8.90
C LEU A 21 9.78 4.58 9.17
N PHE A 22 9.54 3.39 8.62
CA PHE A 22 10.40 2.22 8.78
C PHE A 22 11.58 2.19 7.81
N GLY A 23 11.51 2.93 6.70
CA GLY A 23 12.59 3.06 5.70
C GLY A 23 13.88 3.66 6.26
N GLY A 24 13.78 4.46 7.32
CA GLY A 24 14.93 4.96 8.09
C GLY A 24 15.30 4.13 9.32
N LEU A 25 14.51 3.09 9.66
CA LEU A 25 14.58 2.34 10.91
C LEU A 25 14.68 0.82 10.70
N LEU A 26 14.97 0.37 9.47
CA LEU A 26 15.08 -1.05 9.10
C LEU A 26 16.07 -1.86 9.97
N ASN A 27 16.97 -1.19 10.68
CA ASN A 27 17.92 -1.83 11.59
C ASN A 27 17.53 -1.77 13.09
N TRP A 28 16.45 -1.09 13.48
CA TRP A 28 16.10 -0.84 14.90
C TRP A 28 14.98 -1.75 15.44
N ARG A 29 14.11 -2.29 14.59
CA ARG A 29 12.99 -3.16 15.01
C ARG A 29 13.12 -4.55 14.42
N SER A 30 13.18 -5.55 15.29
CA SER A 30 13.31 -6.96 14.95
C SER A 30 12.13 -7.52 14.12
N GLU A 31 10.97 -6.87 14.17
CA GLU A 31 9.79 -7.28 13.37
C GLU A 31 9.18 -6.09 12.62
N VAL A 32 9.18 -6.20 11.29
CA VAL A 32 8.49 -5.28 10.39
C VAL A 32 6.99 -5.58 10.42
N PRO A 33 6.10 -4.57 10.53
CA PRO A 33 4.66 -4.81 10.51
C PRO A 33 4.23 -5.55 9.24
N VAL A 34 3.35 -6.54 9.38
CA VAL A 34 2.83 -7.35 8.24
C VAL A 34 2.31 -6.48 7.09
N LEU A 35 1.72 -5.33 7.41
CA LEU A 35 1.20 -4.38 6.42
C LEU A 35 2.31 -3.73 5.56
N VAL A 36 3.47 -3.48 6.15
CA VAL A 36 4.65 -2.93 5.46
C VAL A 36 5.25 -3.98 4.54
N ARG A 37 5.41 -5.21 5.02
CA ARG A 37 5.91 -6.32 4.22
C ARG A 37 5.03 -6.58 2.99
N ARG A 38 3.70 -6.62 3.16
CA ARG A 38 2.77 -6.77 2.03
C ARG A 38 2.84 -5.61 1.03
N TYR A 39 3.17 -4.41 1.50
CA TYR A 39 3.32 -3.24 0.62
C TYR A 39 4.63 -3.30 -0.17
N GLN A 40 5.72 -3.79 0.43
CA GLN A 40 6.98 -4.04 -0.29
C GLN A 40 6.80 -5.13 -1.35
N GLU A 41 6.15 -6.25 -1.01
CA GLU A 41 5.79 -7.31 -1.96
C GLU A 41 4.97 -6.76 -3.14
N LEU A 42 4.10 -5.77 -2.88
CA LEU A 42 3.29 -5.10 -3.91
C LEU A 42 4.13 -4.16 -4.79
N GLU A 43 5.07 -3.39 -4.22
CA GLU A 43 6.00 -2.54 -5.00
C GLU A 43 6.96 -3.39 -5.86
N GLU A 44 7.43 -4.53 -5.35
CA GLU A 44 8.23 -5.49 -6.10
C GLU A 44 7.46 -6.09 -7.28
N GLN A 45 6.17 -6.40 -7.08
CA GLN A 45 5.33 -6.96 -8.13
C GLN A 45 4.95 -5.92 -9.21
N TYR A 46 4.91 -4.63 -8.86
CA TYR A 46 4.46 -3.54 -9.73
C TYR A 46 5.39 -2.30 -9.70
N PRO A 47 6.67 -2.43 -10.11
CA PRO A 47 7.70 -1.40 -9.90
C PRO A 47 7.47 -0.09 -10.66
N ASN A 48 6.74 -0.12 -11.78
CA ASN A 48 6.49 1.04 -12.64
C ASN A 48 5.04 1.56 -12.56
N TYR A 49 4.28 1.13 -11.56
CA TYR A 49 2.86 1.46 -11.49
C TYR A 49 2.63 2.90 -11.03
N ARG A 50 1.68 3.60 -11.66
CA ARG A 50 1.23 4.91 -11.19
C ARG A 50 0.57 4.73 -9.83
N ASP A 51 1.24 5.21 -8.77
CA ASP A 51 0.70 5.19 -7.42
C ASP A 51 -0.75 5.70 -7.44
N PRO A 52 -1.73 4.85 -7.08
CA PRO A 52 -3.13 5.20 -7.15
C PRO A 52 -3.47 6.37 -6.23
N LEU A 53 -2.61 6.70 -5.25
CA LEU A 53 -2.71 7.92 -4.42
C LEU A 53 -2.33 9.21 -5.14
N LEU A 54 -1.61 9.15 -6.26
CA LEU A 54 -1.24 10.31 -7.07
C LEU A 54 -2.31 10.70 -8.10
N THR A 55 -3.24 9.80 -8.42
CA THR A 55 -4.34 10.08 -9.35
C THR A 55 -5.33 11.10 -8.76
N PRO A 56 -5.73 12.18 -9.48
CA PRO A 56 -6.73 13.12 -8.97
C PRO A 56 -8.10 12.45 -8.76
N LEU A 57 -8.89 12.92 -7.78
CA LEU A 57 -10.19 12.34 -7.42
C LEU A 57 -11.17 12.20 -8.59
N ARG A 58 -11.22 13.22 -9.48
CA ARG A 58 -12.08 13.22 -10.67
C ARG A 58 -11.83 12.04 -11.62
N TYR A 59 -10.57 11.61 -11.75
CA TYR A 59 -10.23 10.46 -12.60
C TYR A 59 -10.51 9.13 -11.90
N ARG A 60 -10.51 9.09 -10.56
CA ARG A 60 -10.79 7.87 -9.80
C ARG A 60 -12.27 7.50 -9.80
N ALA A 61 -13.15 8.49 -9.63
CA ALA A 61 -14.60 8.29 -9.62
C ALA A 61 -15.10 7.65 -10.94
N ALA A 62 -14.48 8.02 -12.06
CA ALA A 62 -14.77 7.45 -13.37
C ALA A 62 -14.34 5.98 -13.51
N LEU A 63 -13.32 5.54 -12.76
CA LEU A 63 -12.72 4.23 -12.91
C LEU A 63 -13.16 3.20 -11.84
N ARG A 64 -14.03 3.58 -10.88
CA ARG A 64 -14.53 2.72 -9.78
C ARG A 64 -13.42 2.03 -8.95
N PHE A 65 -12.19 2.56 -8.94
CA PHE A 65 -11.04 2.06 -8.16
C PHE A 65 -11.05 2.54 -6.69
N ASP A 66 -12.12 2.30 -5.94
CA ASP A 66 -12.17 2.68 -4.52
C ASP A 66 -11.64 1.61 -3.56
N ASP A 67 -11.78 0.35 -3.96
CA ASP A 67 -10.82 -0.65 -3.51
C ASP A 67 -9.46 -0.25 -4.09
N VAL A 68 -8.37 -0.54 -3.40
CA VAL A 68 -7.05 -0.52 -4.06
C VAL A 68 -6.84 -1.95 -4.52
N PRO A 69 -7.54 -2.47 -5.55
CA PRO A 69 -6.98 -3.59 -6.24
C PRO A 69 -5.86 -2.99 -7.09
N PHE A 70 -4.88 -3.79 -7.39
CA PHE A 70 -4.26 -3.69 -8.70
C PHE A 70 -5.38 -3.82 -9.75
#